data_AF-A0A661XQH0-F1
#
_entry.id   AF-A0A661XQH0-F1
#
_cell.length_a   1.000
_cell.length_b   1.000
_cell.length_c   1.000
_cell.angle_alpha   90.00
_cell.angle_beta   90.00
_cell.angle_gamma   90.00
#
_symmetry.space_group_name_H-M   'P 1'
#
loop_
_entity.id
_entity.type
_entity.pdbx_description
1 polymer ?
#
loop_
_entity_poly.entity_id
_entity_poly.type
_entity_poly.pdbx_seq_one_letter_code
_entity_poly.pdbx_strand_id
1 'polypeptide(L)'
;FGNHMDEENIEWKKASLFLEVDKVETKVRSATAIDLKVTYTLPGVSTLYHSQYRFYGNGVISMINTLEETKYKGDIPRIGMWMQLPYAFSEMTYFGRGPWENYQDRNTSAFIDLYTSEVKDQYVPYIRPQENGYKTDVRWLALSNEFGDGLLVVSGNMKNSLGISALHMANEDFDVTRGLDYSGKSKAEKKYRMRGEEINKSKHTTDISEQDFVQLNIDMGQRGVGGDDSWWAKPQEEYLLMGSKRHGYSYWLIPYKQGNAELYFNLSKKYINSIILHGSRYNSKDYYR
;
A
#
# COMPACT_ATOMS: atom_id res chain seq x y z
N PHE A 1 -19.01 -7.80 -0.61
CA PHE A 1 -20.49 -7.74 -0.56
C PHE A 1 -21.02 -6.67 -1.49
N GLY A 2 -22.13 -6.96 -2.19
CA GLY A 2 -22.47 -6.36 -3.48
C GLY A 2 -22.02 -7.34 -4.57
N ASN A 3 -21.17 -6.90 -5.48
CA ASN A 3 -20.57 -7.67 -6.59
C ASN A 3 -19.77 -8.96 -6.27
N HIS A 4 -19.90 -9.55 -5.09
CA HIS A 4 -19.19 -10.75 -4.63
C HIS A 4 -17.66 -10.66 -4.61
N MET A 5 -17.06 -9.46 -4.53
CA MET A 5 -15.60 -9.29 -4.50
C MET A 5 -14.87 -10.14 -3.43
N ASP A 6 -15.45 -10.33 -2.24
CA ASP A 6 -14.84 -11.13 -1.18
C ASP A 6 -14.71 -12.62 -1.54
N GLU A 7 -15.53 -13.11 -2.46
CA GLU A 7 -15.49 -14.47 -2.98
C GLU A 7 -14.70 -14.51 -4.30
N GLU A 8 -15.00 -13.60 -5.23
CA GLU A 8 -14.43 -13.52 -6.57
C GLU A 8 -12.95 -13.14 -6.60
N ASN A 9 -12.45 -12.45 -5.58
CA ASN A 9 -11.07 -11.99 -5.48
C ASN A 9 -10.31 -12.69 -4.33
N ILE A 10 -10.87 -13.77 -3.76
CA ILE A 10 -10.31 -14.43 -2.57
C ILE A 10 -8.88 -14.95 -2.76
N GLU A 11 -8.52 -15.34 -3.99
CA GLU A 11 -7.17 -15.83 -4.26
C GLU A 11 -6.11 -14.71 -4.15
N TRP A 12 -6.47 -13.45 -4.40
CA TRP A 12 -5.59 -12.31 -4.11
C TRP A 12 -5.39 -12.11 -2.62
N LYS A 13 -6.42 -12.33 -1.81
CA LYS A 13 -6.28 -12.30 -0.35
C LYS A 13 -5.35 -13.41 0.12
N LYS A 14 -5.55 -14.65 -0.35
CA LYS A 14 -4.66 -15.78 -0.06
C LYS A 14 -3.23 -15.51 -0.52
N ALA A 15 -3.04 -14.88 -1.67
CA ALA A 15 -1.72 -14.48 -2.15
C ALA A 15 -1.02 -13.55 -1.16
N SER A 16 -1.72 -12.59 -0.55
CA SER A 16 -1.12 -11.69 0.46
C SER A 16 -0.79 -12.39 1.79
N LEU A 17 -1.55 -13.41 2.19
CA LEU A 17 -1.39 -14.10 3.47
C LEU A 17 -0.40 -15.26 3.43
N PHE A 18 -0.27 -15.91 2.28
CA PHE A 18 0.50 -17.14 2.08
C PHE A 18 1.59 -16.96 1.03
N LEU A 19 2.09 -15.73 0.86
CA LEU A 19 3.28 -15.49 0.05
C LEU A 19 4.47 -16.25 0.62
N GLU A 20 5.29 -16.80 -0.26
CA GLU A 20 6.49 -17.56 0.11
C GLU A 20 7.73 -16.88 -0.47
N VAL A 21 8.80 -16.80 0.31
CA VAL A 21 10.09 -16.32 -0.21
C VAL A 21 10.73 -17.44 -1.02
N ASP A 22 10.76 -17.28 -2.34
CA ASP A 22 11.35 -18.23 -3.29
C ASP A 22 12.87 -18.03 -3.39
N LYS A 23 13.29 -16.77 -3.52
CA LYS A 23 14.70 -16.43 -3.72
C LYS A 23 15.09 -15.13 -3.02
N VAL A 24 16.27 -15.12 -2.42
CA VAL A 24 16.93 -13.93 -1.90
C VAL A 24 18.31 -13.80 -2.54
N GLU A 25 18.58 -12.65 -3.14
CA GLU A 25 19.85 -12.35 -3.80
C GLU A 25 20.41 -11.05 -3.26
N THR A 26 21.71 -11.02 -2.95
CA THR A 26 22.40 -9.80 -2.50
C THR A 26 23.55 -9.47 -3.44
N LYS A 27 23.81 -8.17 -3.61
CA LYS A 27 24.95 -7.67 -4.37
C LYS A 27 25.50 -6.41 -3.74
N VAL A 28 26.71 -6.49 -3.21
CA VAL A 28 27.46 -5.30 -2.78
C VAL A 28 27.80 -4.48 -4.03
N ARG A 29 27.39 -3.21 -4.04
CA ARG A 29 27.62 -2.27 -5.16
C ARG A 29 28.84 -1.40 -4.92
N SER A 30 29.03 -0.97 -3.68
CA SER A 30 30.18 -0.17 -3.24
C SER A 30 30.34 -0.32 -1.72
N ALA A 31 31.32 0.37 -1.14
CA ALA A 31 31.49 0.46 0.31
C ALA A 31 30.27 1.04 1.06
N THR A 32 29.37 1.75 0.35
CA THR A 32 28.21 2.43 0.94
C THR A 32 26.88 2.04 0.29
N ALA A 33 26.85 0.96 -0.50
CA ALA A 33 25.60 0.52 -1.13
C ALA A 33 25.53 -1.00 -1.32
N ILE A 34 24.38 -1.58 -0.96
CA ILE A 34 24.05 -2.99 -1.17
C ILE A 34 22.66 -3.13 -1.79
N ASP A 35 22.56 -3.97 -2.81
CA ASP A 35 21.29 -4.38 -3.40
C ASP A 35 20.83 -5.70 -2.75
N LEU A 36 19.55 -5.78 -2.44
CA LEU A 36 18.85 -6.99 -2.01
C LEU A 36 17.65 -7.18 -2.93
N LYS A 37 17.54 -8.34 -3.57
CA LYS A 37 16.38 -8.73 -4.36
C LYS A 37 15.70 -9.91 -3.69
N VAL A 38 14.41 -9.78 -3.44
CA VAL A 38 13.56 -10.86 -2.94
C VAL A 38 12.53 -11.19 -4.01
N THR A 39 12.44 -12.47 -4.35
CA THR A 39 11.37 -13.02 -5.19
C THR A 39 10.42 -13.77 -4.28
N TYR A 40 9.15 -13.38 -4.33
CA TYR A 40 8.06 -14.03 -3.63
C TYR A 40 7.22 -14.80 -4.63
N THR A 41 6.86 -16.03 -4.29
CA THR A 41 5.82 -16.78 -4.97
C THR A 41 4.48 -16.45 -4.32
N LEU A 42 3.46 -16.22 -5.15
CA LEU A 42 2.08 -15.97 -4.74
C LEU A 42 1.21 -17.15 -5.19
N PRO A 43 1.09 -18.25 -4.41
CA PRO A 43 0.51 -19.50 -4.88
C PRO A 43 -0.96 -19.38 -5.27
N GLY A 44 -1.75 -18.60 -4.51
CA GLY A 44 -3.19 -18.43 -4.75
C GLY A 44 -3.53 -17.96 -6.16
N VAL A 45 -2.65 -17.14 -6.76
CA VAL A 45 -2.81 -16.63 -8.12
C VAL A 45 -1.70 -17.08 -9.06
N SER A 46 -0.85 -18.02 -8.66
CA SER A 46 0.23 -18.57 -9.50
C SER A 46 1.07 -17.50 -10.22
N THR A 47 1.56 -16.50 -9.47
CA THR A 47 2.45 -15.45 -10.00
C THR A 47 3.62 -15.15 -9.06
N LEU A 48 4.52 -14.28 -9.49
CA LEU A 48 5.68 -13.82 -8.75
C LEU A 48 5.56 -12.33 -8.40
N TYR A 49 6.03 -11.98 -7.21
CA TYR A 49 6.25 -10.60 -6.81
C TYR A 49 7.73 -10.39 -6.53
N HIS A 50 8.34 -9.40 -7.17
CA HIS A 50 9.75 -9.06 -7.01
C HIS A 50 9.88 -7.76 -6.24
N SER A 51 10.63 -7.78 -5.14
CA SER A 51 10.99 -6.59 -4.38
C SER A 51 12.50 -6.40 -4.42
N GLN A 52 12.95 -5.28 -5.00
CA GLN A 52 14.35 -4.90 -5.09
C GLN A 52 14.60 -3.69 -4.20
N TYR A 53 15.46 -3.89 -3.20
CA TYR A 53 15.91 -2.89 -2.26
C TYR A 53 17.32 -2.46 -2.65
N ARG A 54 17.61 -1.17 -2.55
CA ARG A 54 18.99 -0.68 -2.46
C ARG A 54 19.14 0.14 -1.20
N PHE A 55 20.00 -0.35 -0.31
CA PHE A 55 20.35 0.33 0.92
C PHE A 55 21.58 1.19 0.67
N TYR A 56 21.49 2.47 1.04
CA TYR A 56 22.59 3.43 0.96
C TYR A 56 23.17 3.68 2.36
N GLY A 57 24.46 4.00 2.43
CA GLY A 57 25.19 4.19 3.69
C GLY A 57 24.71 5.36 4.54
N ASN A 58 23.85 6.22 4.00
CA ASN A 58 23.18 7.32 4.71
C ASN A 58 21.79 6.92 5.24
N GLY A 59 21.42 5.64 5.20
CA GLY A 59 20.14 5.13 5.69
C GLY A 59 18.97 5.25 4.69
N VAL A 60 19.19 5.86 3.52
CA VAL A 60 18.17 5.91 2.45
C VAL A 60 18.02 4.53 1.83
N ILE A 61 16.78 4.17 1.48
CA ILE A 61 16.45 2.94 0.78
C ILE A 61 15.67 3.28 -0.47
N SER A 62 16.07 2.76 -1.63
CA SER A 62 15.17 2.71 -2.80
C SER A 62 14.51 1.35 -2.94
N MET A 63 13.27 1.38 -3.39
CA MET A 63 12.40 0.23 -3.55
C MET A 63 11.90 0.18 -4.99
N ILE A 64 12.07 -0.96 -5.65
CA ILE A 64 11.42 -1.27 -6.92
C ILE A 64 10.64 -2.56 -6.73
N ASN A 65 9.34 -2.48 -6.95
CA ASN A 65 8.41 -3.58 -6.80
C ASN A 65 7.80 -3.93 -8.15
N THR A 66 7.64 -5.22 -8.42
CA THR A 66 7.02 -5.71 -9.65
C THR A 66 6.18 -6.94 -9.37
N LEU A 67 4.90 -6.87 -9.71
CA LEU A 67 3.99 -8.02 -9.77
C LEU A 67 3.93 -8.52 -11.21
N GLU A 68 4.30 -9.77 -11.42
CA GLU A 68 4.23 -10.42 -12.72
C GLU A 68 2.77 -10.82 -13.06
N GLU A 69 2.51 -11.06 -14.34
CA GLU A 69 1.19 -11.42 -14.86
C GLU A 69 0.68 -12.75 -14.31
N THR A 70 -0.64 -12.87 -14.16
CA THR A 70 -1.35 -14.11 -13.85
C THR A 70 -2.49 -14.36 -14.82
N LYS A 71 -2.89 -15.63 -14.95
CA LYS A 71 -4.11 -16.04 -15.66
C LYS A 71 -5.37 -15.94 -14.80
N TYR A 72 -5.25 -15.71 -13.50
CA TYR A 72 -6.39 -15.52 -12.59
C TYR A 72 -7.24 -14.32 -13.04
N LYS A 73 -8.57 -14.49 -13.05
CA LYS A 73 -9.50 -13.55 -13.69
C LYS A 73 -10.02 -12.46 -12.77
N GLY A 74 -9.96 -12.65 -11.45
CA GLY A 74 -10.31 -11.62 -10.49
C GLY A 74 -9.36 -10.44 -10.63
N ASP A 75 -9.91 -9.22 -10.66
CA ASP A 75 -9.11 -8.00 -10.60
C ASP A 75 -8.38 -7.92 -9.25
N ILE A 76 -7.33 -7.10 -9.17
CA ILE A 76 -6.49 -6.99 -7.99
C ILE A 76 -7.08 -5.89 -7.09
N PRO A 77 -7.44 -6.21 -5.83
CA PRO A 77 -7.94 -5.21 -4.90
C PRO A 77 -6.96 -4.06 -4.69
N ARG A 78 -5.71 -4.37 -4.34
CA ARG A 78 -4.63 -3.41 -4.02
C ARG A 78 -3.28 -4.00 -4.40
N ILE A 79 -2.39 -3.18 -4.93
CA ILE A 79 -0.98 -3.52 -5.17
C ILE A 79 -0.12 -2.52 -4.39
N GLY A 80 0.59 -3.02 -3.39
CA GLY A 80 1.37 -2.18 -2.49
C GLY A 80 2.17 -2.96 -1.48
N MET A 81 2.85 -2.23 -0.62
CA MET A 81 3.53 -2.73 0.57
C MET A 81 3.02 -1.96 1.78
N TRP A 82 3.10 -2.59 2.94
CA TRP A 82 2.73 -1.93 4.19
C TRP A 82 3.80 -2.18 5.25
N MET A 83 3.83 -1.30 6.24
CA MET A 83 4.71 -1.42 7.39
C MET A 83 4.07 -0.79 8.62
N GLN A 84 4.54 -1.18 9.80
CA GLN A 84 4.17 -0.56 11.06
C GLN A 84 5.33 0.32 11.55
N LEU A 85 5.01 1.56 11.90
CA LEU A 85 5.93 2.50 12.53
C LEU A 85 5.51 2.69 14.00
N PRO A 86 6.44 3.05 14.89
CA PRO A 86 6.09 3.40 16.27
C PRO A 86 5.01 4.50 16.33
N TYR A 87 4.10 4.42 17.31
CA TYR A 87 3.04 5.41 17.52
C TYR A 87 3.55 6.86 17.52
N ALA A 88 4.77 7.09 18.01
CA ALA A 88 5.36 8.43 18.05
C ALA A 88 5.40 9.13 16.68
N PHE A 89 5.42 8.42 15.56
CA PHE A 89 5.42 9.01 14.21
C PHE A 89 4.01 9.40 13.74
N SER A 90 3.26 10.13 14.58
CA SER A 90 1.84 10.45 14.38
C SER A 90 1.56 11.75 13.60
N GLU A 91 2.58 12.58 13.36
CA GLU A 91 2.41 13.78 12.55
C GLU A 91 2.56 13.43 11.06
N MET A 92 1.50 13.61 10.28
CA MET A 92 1.45 13.27 8.87
C MET A 92 1.41 14.54 8.01
N THR A 93 2.42 14.71 7.15
CA THR A 93 2.43 15.76 6.12
C THR A 93 2.61 15.12 4.75
N TYR A 94 1.81 15.46 3.76
CA TYR A 94 1.93 14.88 2.43
C TYR A 94 1.62 15.87 1.31
N PHE A 95 2.17 15.59 0.13
CA PHE A 95 1.88 16.33 -1.09
C PHE A 95 1.21 15.40 -2.10
N GLY A 96 -0.10 15.57 -2.26
CA GLY A 96 -0.98 14.67 -3.02
C GLY A 96 -2.42 15.14 -2.96
N ARG A 97 -3.39 14.30 -3.31
CA ARG A 97 -4.81 14.67 -3.25
C ARG A 97 -5.34 14.65 -1.81
N GLY A 98 -6.08 15.70 -1.45
CA GLY A 98 -6.67 15.85 -0.12
C GLY A 98 -7.66 17.00 -0.03
N PRO A 99 -8.00 17.43 1.21
CA PRO A 99 -7.53 16.87 2.48
C PRO A 99 -8.24 15.56 2.87
N TRP A 100 -9.46 15.31 2.39
CA TRP A 100 -10.23 14.10 2.70
C TRP A 100 -9.76 12.86 1.94
N GLU A 101 -10.22 11.69 2.39
CA GLU A 101 -9.98 10.43 1.67
C GLU A 101 -10.53 10.46 0.24
N ASN A 102 -9.83 9.80 -0.67
CA ASN A 102 -10.19 9.75 -2.08
C ASN A 102 -9.69 8.43 -2.70
N TYR A 103 -10.35 8.02 -3.78
CA TYR A 103 -10.07 6.79 -4.52
C TYR A 103 -9.99 7.10 -6.01
N GLN A 104 -9.43 6.19 -6.81
CA GLN A 104 -9.13 6.48 -8.21
C GLN A 104 -10.35 6.89 -9.06
N ASP A 105 -11.54 6.40 -8.72
CA ASP A 105 -12.83 6.74 -9.34
C ASP A 105 -13.63 7.79 -8.55
N ARG A 106 -13.05 8.33 -7.46
CA ARG A 106 -13.68 9.30 -6.56
C ARG A 106 -12.63 10.27 -5.99
N ASN A 107 -11.94 11.01 -6.86
CA ASN A 107 -10.90 11.97 -6.45
C ASN A 107 -11.00 13.36 -7.09
N THR A 108 -12.02 13.64 -7.92
CA THR A 108 -12.16 14.94 -8.61
C THR A 108 -12.27 16.12 -7.65
N SER A 109 -12.88 15.92 -6.48
CA SER A 109 -13.01 16.96 -5.45
C SER A 109 -11.74 17.16 -4.61
N ALA A 110 -10.81 16.20 -4.64
CA ALA A 110 -9.59 16.25 -3.83
C ALA A 110 -8.46 16.90 -4.62
N PHE A 111 -8.04 18.10 -4.22
CA PHE A 111 -7.00 18.86 -4.91
C PHE A 111 -5.60 18.42 -4.52
N ILE A 112 -4.65 18.54 -5.45
CA ILE A 112 -3.24 18.32 -5.15
C ILE A 112 -2.69 19.54 -4.43
N ASP A 113 -2.35 19.38 -3.16
CA ASP A 113 -1.72 20.41 -2.35
C ASP A 113 -0.89 19.77 -1.22
N LEU A 114 -0.25 20.61 -0.41
CA LEU A 114 0.42 20.24 0.82
C LEU A 114 -0.60 20.19 1.96
N TYR A 115 -0.78 19.02 2.55
CA TYR A 115 -1.68 18.80 3.68
C TYR A 115 -0.91 18.28 4.89
N THR A 116 -1.30 18.74 6.07
CA THR A 116 -0.76 18.31 7.36
C THR A 116 -1.91 17.99 8.31
N SER A 117 -1.77 16.90 9.07
CA SER A 117 -2.76 16.38 10.01
C SER A 117 -2.13 15.33 10.92
N GLU A 118 -2.76 14.98 12.03
CA GLU A 118 -2.36 13.80 12.78
C GLU A 118 -2.84 12.51 12.06
N VAL A 119 -2.17 11.39 12.31
CA VAL A 119 -2.55 10.07 11.77
C VAL A 119 -3.96 9.69 12.24
N LYS A 120 -4.32 10.01 13.50
CA LYS A 120 -5.68 9.76 14.03
C LYS A 120 -6.78 10.45 13.21
N ASP A 121 -6.49 11.62 12.63
CA ASP A 121 -7.45 12.39 11.84
C ASP A 121 -7.68 11.79 10.44
N GLN A 122 -6.88 10.80 10.03
CA GLN A 122 -7.07 10.10 8.76
C GLN A 122 -8.18 9.06 8.82
N TYR A 123 -8.60 8.65 10.01
CA TYR A 123 -9.64 7.66 10.18
C TYR A 123 -11.02 8.22 9.81
N VAL A 124 -11.75 7.50 8.95
CA VAL A 124 -13.15 7.81 8.66
C VAL A 124 -14.05 6.77 9.31
N PRO A 125 -14.86 7.13 10.33
CA PRO A 125 -15.67 6.20 11.11
C PRO A 125 -16.96 5.82 10.37
N TYR A 126 -16.84 5.09 9.27
CA TYR A 126 -17.99 4.50 8.59
C TYR A 126 -18.81 3.64 9.57
N ILE A 127 -20.14 3.78 9.55
CA ILE A 127 -21.08 3.08 10.46
C ILE A 127 -20.77 1.59 10.55
N ARG A 128 -20.51 0.99 9.38
CA ARG A 128 -19.88 -0.32 9.27
C ARG A 128 -18.40 -0.08 8.92
N PRO A 129 -17.46 -0.48 9.78
CA PRO A 129 -16.03 -0.38 9.50
C PRO A 129 -15.66 -1.07 8.18
N GLN A 130 -14.89 -0.35 7.37
CA GLN A 130 -14.47 -0.73 6.03
C GLN A 130 -13.19 0.05 5.66
N GLU A 131 -12.60 -0.27 4.50
CA GLU A 131 -11.46 0.47 3.94
C GLU A 131 -11.71 1.99 3.94
N ASN A 132 -10.74 2.77 4.41
CA ASN A 132 -10.88 4.22 4.63
C ASN A 132 -9.51 4.93 4.67
N GLY A 133 -9.53 6.25 4.63
CA GLY A 133 -8.35 7.10 4.83
C GLY A 133 -7.39 7.15 3.64
N TYR A 134 -7.77 6.59 2.50
CA TYR A 134 -6.90 6.49 1.32
C TYR A 134 -6.66 7.84 0.63
N LYS A 135 -5.46 8.07 0.10
CA LYS A 135 -5.08 9.26 -0.68
C LYS A 135 -4.45 8.82 -2.00
N THR A 136 -4.96 9.31 -3.13
CA THR A 136 -4.35 9.09 -4.44
C THR A 136 -3.40 10.23 -4.82
N ASP A 137 -2.61 9.99 -5.87
CA ASP A 137 -1.66 10.93 -6.45
C ASP A 137 -0.65 11.54 -5.46
N VAL A 138 -0.26 10.76 -4.45
CA VAL A 138 0.74 11.17 -3.46
C VAL A 138 2.13 11.11 -4.07
N ARG A 139 2.79 12.26 -4.10
CA ARG A 139 4.16 12.43 -4.59
C ARG A 139 5.16 12.11 -3.48
N TRP A 140 4.83 12.53 -2.26
CA TRP A 140 5.56 12.18 -1.06
C TRP A 140 4.69 12.30 0.19
N LEU A 141 5.06 11.55 1.23
CA LEU A 141 4.47 11.52 2.57
C LEU A 141 5.61 11.58 3.58
N ALA A 142 5.49 12.44 4.59
CA ALA A 142 6.35 12.49 5.76
C ALA A 142 5.54 12.09 7.00
N LEU A 143 6.07 11.14 7.78
CA LEU A 143 5.61 10.83 9.13
C LEU A 143 6.71 11.23 10.12
N SER A 144 6.38 12.08 11.10
CA SER A 144 7.33 12.61 12.09
C SER A 144 6.86 12.41 13.52
N ASN A 145 7.83 12.38 14.43
CA ASN A 145 7.59 12.48 15.86
C ASN A 145 7.54 13.94 16.35
N GLU A 146 7.32 14.11 17.66
CA GLU A 146 7.26 15.43 18.32
C GLU A 146 8.54 16.28 18.17
N PHE A 147 9.69 15.65 17.88
CA PHE A 147 10.97 16.34 17.64
C PHE A 147 11.17 16.71 16.17
N GLY A 148 10.24 16.36 15.28
CA GLY A 148 10.36 16.52 13.84
C GLY A 148 11.27 15.49 13.18
N ASP A 149 11.69 14.43 13.88
CA ASP A 149 12.46 13.33 13.28
C ASP A 149 11.49 12.30 12.68
N GLY A 150 11.83 11.71 11.53
CA GLY A 150 10.84 10.96 10.79
C GLY A 150 11.31 10.18 9.58
N LEU A 151 10.31 9.66 8.86
CA LEU A 151 10.46 8.91 7.62
C LEU A 151 9.71 9.63 6.50
N LEU A 152 10.42 9.94 5.42
CA LEU A 152 9.87 10.50 4.20
C LEU A 152 9.78 9.40 3.15
N VAL A 153 8.57 9.13 2.67
CA VAL A 153 8.28 8.29 1.51
C VAL A 153 8.18 9.18 0.28
N VAL A 154 8.98 8.94 -0.75
CA VAL A 154 8.92 9.70 -2.01
C VAL A 154 8.64 8.74 -3.16
N SER A 155 7.67 9.06 -4.02
CA SER A 155 7.44 8.27 -5.24
C SER A 155 8.73 8.20 -6.08
N GLY A 156 8.99 7.04 -6.67
CA GLY A 156 10.09 6.87 -7.60
C GLY A 156 9.86 7.60 -8.93
N ASN A 157 8.61 7.94 -9.28
CA ASN A 157 8.26 8.57 -10.54
C ASN A 157 7.11 9.59 -10.37
N MET A 158 7.28 10.81 -10.88
CA MET A 158 6.25 11.86 -10.85
C MET A 158 4.97 11.49 -11.61
N LYS A 159 5.09 10.66 -12.65
CA LYS A 159 3.96 10.25 -13.50
C LYS A 159 3.16 9.11 -12.91
N ASN A 160 3.80 8.29 -12.08
CA ASN A 160 3.21 7.14 -11.39
C ASN A 160 3.35 7.41 -9.89
N SER A 161 2.54 8.35 -9.40
CA SER A 161 2.42 8.68 -7.97
C SER A 161 1.94 7.48 -7.16
N LEU A 162 2.05 7.59 -5.84
CA LEU A 162 1.66 6.53 -4.91
C LEU A 162 0.21 6.74 -4.44
N GLY A 163 -0.42 5.65 -4.08
CA GLY A 163 -1.53 5.65 -3.13
C GLY A 163 -1.01 5.45 -1.72
N ILE A 164 -1.59 6.14 -0.73
CA ILE A 164 -1.16 6.08 0.67
C ILE A 164 -2.38 6.01 1.59
N SER A 165 -2.27 5.23 2.66
CA SER A 165 -3.07 5.44 3.88
C SER A 165 -2.20 5.24 5.12
N ALA A 166 -2.49 5.98 6.18
CA ALA A 166 -1.85 5.84 7.48
C ALA A 166 -2.93 5.89 8.57
N LEU A 167 -3.01 4.85 9.41
CA LEU A 167 -4.01 4.73 10.49
C LEU A 167 -3.36 4.16 11.75
N HIS A 168 -3.99 4.36 12.90
CA HIS A 168 -3.64 3.67 14.15
C HIS A 168 -4.29 2.28 14.28
N MET A 169 -4.88 1.76 13.21
CA MET A 169 -5.57 0.47 13.18
C MET A 169 -4.87 -0.45 12.19
N ALA A 170 -4.92 -1.76 12.45
CA ALA A 170 -4.42 -2.74 11.50
C ALA A 170 -5.34 -2.80 10.28
N ASN A 171 -4.82 -3.21 9.12
CA ASN A 171 -5.66 -3.38 7.92
C ASN A 171 -6.76 -4.44 8.17
N GLU A 172 -6.45 -5.42 9.01
CA GLU A 172 -7.30 -6.51 9.47
C GLU A 172 -8.53 -6.03 10.25
N ASP A 173 -8.45 -4.87 10.91
CA ASP A 173 -9.58 -4.27 11.64
C ASP A 173 -10.72 -3.89 10.70
N PHE A 174 -10.42 -3.64 9.43
CA PHE A 174 -11.41 -3.29 8.40
C PHE A 174 -11.79 -4.46 7.49
N ASP A 175 -11.21 -5.64 7.72
CA ASP A 175 -11.53 -6.84 6.95
C ASP A 175 -12.70 -7.62 7.59
N VAL A 176 -13.60 -8.08 6.73
CA VAL A 176 -14.82 -8.84 7.06
C VAL A 176 -14.93 -10.13 6.21
N THR A 177 -13.85 -10.49 5.50
CA THR A 177 -13.79 -11.64 4.58
C THR A 177 -14.06 -12.93 5.32
N ARG A 178 -15.05 -13.71 4.84
CA ARG A 178 -15.54 -14.91 5.51
C ARG A 178 -14.44 -15.97 5.68
N GLY A 179 -14.37 -16.58 6.86
CA GLY A 179 -13.40 -17.58 7.26
C GLY A 179 -12.11 -17.04 7.90
N LEU A 180 -11.64 -15.83 7.57
CA LEU A 180 -10.33 -15.35 8.01
C LEU A 180 -10.28 -15.04 9.51
N ASP A 181 -9.30 -15.62 10.22
CA ASP A 181 -8.97 -15.35 11.62
C ASP A 181 -7.55 -14.75 11.71
N TYR A 182 -7.47 -13.52 12.22
CA TYR A 182 -6.23 -12.75 12.39
C TYR A 182 -5.67 -12.81 13.81
N SER A 183 -6.37 -13.47 14.76
CA SER A 183 -6.08 -13.43 16.19
C SER A 183 -4.84 -14.22 16.65
N GLY A 184 -4.21 -14.98 15.74
CA GLY A 184 -2.93 -15.66 16.01
C GLY A 184 -2.95 -16.76 17.08
N LYS A 185 -4.11 -17.14 17.65
CA LYS A 185 -4.22 -18.08 18.80
C LYS A 185 -4.33 -19.58 18.43
N SER A 186 -4.05 -19.98 17.19
CA SER A 186 -4.27 -21.36 16.70
C SER A 186 -2.97 -22.11 16.35
N LYS A 187 -2.84 -23.37 16.81
CA LYS A 187 -1.66 -24.26 16.72
C LYS A 187 -1.60 -25.20 15.49
N ALA A 188 -2.24 -24.86 14.35
CA ALA A 188 -2.03 -25.47 13.01
C ALA A 188 -2.55 -26.91 12.73
N GLU A 189 -2.78 -27.41 11.49
CA GLU A 189 -2.07 -27.26 10.18
C GLU A 189 -2.26 -25.94 9.40
N LYS A 190 -1.74 -24.91 10.07
CA LYS A 190 -0.95 -23.70 9.76
C LYS A 190 -1.17 -22.96 8.46
N LYS A 191 -1.27 -23.64 7.32
CA LYS A 191 -1.14 -22.97 6.01
C LYS A 191 -2.45 -22.66 5.31
N TYR A 192 -3.56 -23.37 5.56
CA TYR A 192 -4.78 -23.16 4.76
C TYR A 192 -6.13 -23.41 5.46
N ARG A 193 -6.23 -23.46 6.81
CA ARG A 193 -7.55 -23.62 7.46
C ARG A 193 -7.96 -22.48 8.38
N MET A 194 -9.03 -21.87 7.93
CA MET A 194 -10.01 -21.06 8.61
C MET A 194 -11.09 -21.95 9.23
N ARG A 195 -11.14 -22.10 10.56
CA ARG A 195 -12.35 -22.49 11.30
C ARG A 195 -12.22 -22.26 12.83
N GLY A 196 -13.01 -21.33 13.36
CA GLY A 196 -13.27 -21.09 14.79
C GLY A 196 -13.91 -19.72 15.03
N GLU A 197 -15.17 -19.73 15.52
CA GLU A 197 -16.15 -18.63 15.71
C GLU A 197 -16.44 -17.70 14.52
N GLU A 198 -17.69 -17.22 14.45
CA GLU A 198 -18.15 -16.32 13.41
C GLU A 198 -17.27 -15.07 13.40
N ILE A 199 -16.69 -14.73 12.24
CA ILE A 199 -16.24 -13.35 12.01
C ILE A 199 -17.41 -12.46 12.37
N ASN A 200 -17.16 -11.50 13.26
CA ASN A 200 -18.14 -10.47 13.53
C ASN A 200 -18.34 -9.66 12.24
N LYS A 201 -19.28 -10.09 11.39
CA LYS A 201 -19.70 -9.36 10.20
C LYS A 201 -20.40 -8.06 10.55
N SER A 202 -20.84 -7.97 11.80
CA SER A 202 -21.46 -6.81 12.44
C SER A 202 -20.41 -6.03 13.22
N LYS A 203 -19.24 -5.75 12.59
CA LYS A 203 -18.33 -4.75 13.14
C LYS A 203 -19.09 -3.42 13.22
N HIS A 204 -19.02 -2.79 14.38
CA HIS A 204 -19.47 -1.43 14.62
C HIS A 204 -18.27 -0.56 14.92
N THR A 205 -18.44 0.76 14.84
CA THR A 205 -17.36 1.71 15.17
C THR A 205 -16.78 1.50 16.57
N THR A 206 -17.57 0.99 17.51
CA THR A 206 -17.13 0.64 18.87
C THR A 206 -16.22 -0.59 18.95
N ASP A 207 -16.15 -1.41 17.90
CA ASP A 207 -15.28 -2.58 17.83
C ASP A 207 -13.88 -2.24 17.28
N ILE A 208 -13.70 -1.01 16.79
CA ILE A 208 -12.44 -0.53 16.22
C ILE A 208 -11.71 0.30 17.27
N SER A 209 -10.51 -0.13 17.63
CA SER A 209 -9.66 0.56 18.61
C SER A 209 -8.31 0.90 18.01
N GLU A 210 -7.83 2.11 18.29
CA GLU A 210 -6.44 2.48 18.00
C GLU A 210 -5.45 1.56 18.72
N GLN A 211 -4.32 1.33 18.08
CA GLN A 211 -3.20 0.53 18.54
C GLN A 211 -1.96 1.42 18.76
N ASP A 212 -0.90 0.87 19.34
CA ASP A 212 0.35 1.56 19.65
C ASP A 212 1.32 1.67 18.45
N PHE A 213 0.78 1.75 17.24
CA PHE A 213 1.55 1.88 16.00
C PHE A 213 0.84 2.77 14.97
N VAL A 214 1.58 3.13 13.92
CA VAL A 214 1.04 3.68 12.67
C VAL A 214 1.15 2.61 11.60
N GLN A 215 0.01 2.13 11.10
CA GLN A 215 -0.10 1.25 9.94
C GLN A 215 -0.01 2.10 8.68
N LEU A 216 1.14 2.03 7.99
CA LEU A 216 1.38 2.76 6.75
C LEU A 216 1.25 1.81 5.55
N ASN A 217 0.32 2.10 4.64
CA ASN A 217 0.21 1.47 3.32
C ASN A 217 0.84 2.37 2.25
N ILE A 218 1.70 1.78 1.41
CA ILE A 218 2.41 2.41 0.29
C ILE A 218 2.11 1.64 -0.98
N ASP A 219 1.21 2.19 -1.79
CA ASP A 219 0.60 1.47 -2.89
C ASP A 219 1.02 2.03 -4.25
N MET A 220 1.13 1.15 -5.24
CA MET A 220 0.98 1.55 -6.63
C MET A 220 -0.45 2.07 -6.89
N GLY A 221 -1.43 1.39 -6.29
CA GLY A 221 -2.84 1.74 -6.39
C GLY A 221 -3.74 0.65 -5.84
N GLN A 222 -5.02 1.00 -5.75
CA GLN A 222 -6.12 0.14 -5.33
C GLN A 222 -7.27 0.34 -6.30
N ARG A 223 -8.02 -0.72 -6.65
CA ARG A 223 -9.23 -0.64 -7.48
C ARG A 223 -10.19 0.47 -7.01
N GLY A 224 -11.01 0.97 -7.94
CA GLY A 224 -12.08 1.92 -7.63
C GLY A 224 -13.10 1.38 -6.61
N VAL A 225 -13.86 2.29 -6.02
CA VAL A 225 -14.95 1.97 -5.10
C VAL A 225 -16.21 1.52 -5.86
N GLY A 226 -16.49 2.09 -7.02
CA GLY A 226 -17.72 1.91 -7.79
C GLY A 226 -18.90 2.63 -7.15
N GLY A 227 -20.10 2.06 -7.28
CA GLY A 227 -21.31 2.59 -6.65
C GLY A 227 -22.49 2.85 -7.60
N ASP A 228 -22.42 2.42 -8.86
CA ASP A 228 -23.58 2.44 -9.78
C ASP A 228 -24.77 1.66 -9.19
N ASP A 229 -24.47 0.54 -8.53
CA ASP A 229 -25.33 -0.11 -7.55
C ASP A 229 -24.50 -0.77 -6.43
N SER A 230 -25.18 -1.26 -5.40
CA SER A 230 -24.54 -1.95 -4.26
C SER A 230 -24.86 -3.46 -4.22
N TRP A 231 -25.32 -4.05 -5.34
CA TRP A 231 -25.76 -5.44 -5.39
C TRP A 231 -25.14 -6.28 -6.50
N TRP A 232 -24.49 -5.69 -7.52
CA TRP A 232 -23.75 -6.43 -8.56
C TRP A 232 -22.62 -5.63 -9.23
N ALA A 233 -22.75 -4.30 -9.36
CA ALA A 233 -21.85 -3.50 -10.16
C ALA A 233 -20.40 -3.53 -9.64
N LYS A 234 -19.46 -3.62 -10.58
CA LYS A 234 -18.04 -3.37 -10.34
C LYS A 234 -17.75 -1.89 -10.62
N PRO A 235 -16.63 -1.33 -10.11
CA PRO A 235 -16.06 -0.12 -10.67
C PRO A 235 -15.91 -0.27 -12.19
N GLN A 236 -15.97 0.85 -12.91
CA GLN A 236 -15.77 0.86 -14.35
C GLN A 236 -14.39 0.29 -14.70
N GLU A 237 -14.27 -0.29 -15.89
CA GLU A 237 -13.09 -1.09 -16.29
C GLU A 237 -11.76 -0.33 -16.17
N GLU A 238 -11.79 0.98 -16.45
CA GLU A 238 -10.63 1.87 -16.31
C GLU A 238 -10.11 2.00 -14.87
N TYR A 239 -10.94 1.70 -13.87
CA TYR A 239 -10.60 1.74 -12.45
C TYR A 239 -10.29 0.36 -11.84
N LEU A 240 -10.06 -0.66 -12.68
CA LEU A 240 -9.69 -2.00 -12.24
C LEU A 240 -8.20 -2.27 -12.47
N LEU A 241 -7.56 -2.92 -11.50
CA LEU A 241 -6.20 -3.41 -11.64
C LEU A 241 -6.23 -4.85 -12.16
N MET A 242 -5.86 -5.09 -13.40
CA MET A 242 -5.99 -6.42 -14.00
C MET A 242 -4.76 -7.29 -13.77
N GLY A 243 -4.93 -8.51 -13.21
CA GLY A 243 -3.84 -9.46 -13.00
C GLY A 243 -3.18 -9.98 -14.28
N SER A 244 -3.85 -9.84 -15.42
CA SER A 244 -3.29 -10.17 -16.74
C SER A 244 -2.28 -9.14 -17.27
N LYS A 245 -1.96 -8.10 -16.50
CA LYS A 245 -0.94 -7.10 -16.84
C LYS A 245 0.16 -7.14 -15.77
N ARG A 246 1.40 -6.96 -16.21
CA ARG A 246 2.53 -6.74 -15.32
C ARG A 246 2.41 -5.36 -14.67
N HIS A 247 2.58 -5.29 -13.36
CA HIS A 247 2.46 -4.04 -12.59
C HIS A 247 3.77 -3.71 -11.90
N GLY A 248 4.23 -2.47 -12.01
CA GLY A 248 5.49 -2.03 -11.42
C GLY A 248 5.39 -0.65 -10.78
N TYR A 249 5.96 -0.50 -9.58
CA TYR A 249 6.05 0.77 -8.87
C TYR A 249 7.33 0.85 -8.07
N SER A 250 7.69 2.07 -7.67
CA SER A 250 8.94 2.31 -6.95
C SER A 250 8.80 3.53 -6.06
N TYR A 251 9.56 3.54 -4.97
CA TYR A 251 9.58 4.64 -4.02
C TYR A 251 10.90 4.66 -3.23
N TRP A 252 11.11 5.74 -2.49
CA TRP A 252 12.23 5.93 -1.59
C TRP A 252 11.73 5.99 -0.16
N LEU A 253 12.51 5.43 0.75
CA LEU A 253 12.39 5.61 2.19
C LEU A 253 13.60 6.43 2.65
N ILE A 254 13.34 7.63 3.17
CA ILE A 254 14.38 8.61 3.49
C ILE A 254 14.22 8.99 4.96
N PRO A 255 15.10 8.53 5.86
CA PRO A 255 15.11 9.05 7.22
C PRO A 255 15.51 10.53 7.20
N TYR A 256 14.87 11.34 8.04
CA TYR A 256 15.19 12.76 8.20
C TYR A 256 15.12 13.18 9.67
N LYS A 257 15.70 14.35 9.94
CA LYS A 257 15.64 15.02 11.23
C LYS A 257 15.10 16.43 11.09
N GLN A 258 14.39 16.91 12.10
CA GLN A 258 13.84 18.27 12.16
C GLN A 258 13.13 18.69 10.86
N GLY A 259 12.17 17.86 10.45
CA GLY A 259 11.42 18.00 9.22
C GLY A 259 10.61 19.28 9.13
N ASN A 260 10.51 19.82 7.92
CA ASN A 260 9.66 20.93 7.57
C ASN A 260 9.36 20.87 6.06
N ALA A 261 8.39 21.67 5.60
CA ALA A 261 7.94 21.66 4.20
C ALA A 261 9.08 21.88 3.18
N GLU A 262 10.03 22.75 3.48
CA GLU A 262 11.17 23.03 2.60
C GLU A 262 12.11 21.81 2.50
N LEU A 263 12.44 21.18 3.64
CA LEU A 263 13.24 19.95 3.66
C LEU A 263 12.57 18.84 2.85
N TYR A 264 11.28 18.60 3.07
CA TYR A 264 10.53 17.56 2.38
C TYR A 264 10.51 17.80 0.87
N PHE A 265 10.27 19.04 0.46
CA PHE A 265 10.26 19.40 -0.94
C PHE A 265 11.62 19.20 -1.61
N ASN A 266 12.70 19.64 -0.96
CA ASN A 266 14.07 19.50 -1.47
C ASN A 266 14.49 18.03 -1.58
N LEU A 267 14.19 17.22 -0.55
CA LEU A 267 14.42 15.78 -0.61
C LEU A 267 13.57 15.12 -1.70
N SER A 268 12.29 15.48 -1.82
CA SER A 268 11.41 14.91 -2.85
C SER A 268 11.97 15.18 -4.25
N LYS A 269 12.44 16.41 -4.53
CA LYS A 269 13.02 16.79 -5.82
C LYS A 269 14.32 16.03 -6.11
N LYS A 270 15.12 15.79 -5.08
CA LYS A 270 16.38 15.06 -5.20
C LYS A 270 16.14 13.60 -5.60
N TYR A 271 15.10 12.95 -5.07
CA TYR A 271 14.89 11.52 -5.21
C TYR A 271 13.85 11.13 -6.26
N ILE A 272 12.85 11.97 -6.51
CA ILE A 272 11.82 11.67 -7.51
C ILE A 272 12.45 11.54 -8.90
N ASN A 273 12.01 10.56 -9.68
CA ASN A 273 12.56 10.20 -11.00
C ASN A 273 14.03 9.74 -11.01
N SER A 274 14.68 9.54 -9.85
CA SER A 274 16.08 9.09 -9.79
C SER A 274 16.25 7.56 -9.78
N ILE A 275 15.15 6.80 -9.70
CA ILE A 275 15.18 5.33 -9.80
C ILE A 275 15.30 4.94 -11.27
N ILE A 276 16.51 4.56 -11.68
CA ILE A 276 16.75 3.98 -13.01
C ILE A 276 16.50 2.47 -12.93
N LEU A 277 15.34 2.03 -13.41
CA LEU A 277 15.05 0.61 -13.67
C LEU A 277 16.10 0.06 -14.65
N HIS A 278 17.11 -0.66 -14.14
CA HIS A 278 18.10 -1.30 -15.01
C HIS A 278 17.45 -2.50 -15.73
N GLY A 279 17.48 -2.50 -17.07
CA GLY A 279 17.27 -3.71 -17.87
C GLY A 279 15.96 -3.82 -18.66
N SER A 280 15.08 -2.82 -18.63
CA SER A 280 14.06 -2.68 -19.67
C SER A 280 13.72 -1.21 -19.80
N ARG A 281 13.71 -0.70 -21.04
CA ARG A 281 12.89 0.46 -21.35
C ARG A 281 11.46 0.03 -21.07
N TYR A 282 11.01 0.18 -19.83
CA TYR A 282 9.58 0.21 -19.53
C TYR A 282 9.08 1.45 -20.24
N ASN A 283 8.50 1.21 -21.41
CA ASN A 283 7.95 2.26 -22.22
C ASN A 283 6.81 2.85 -21.39
N SER A 284 6.95 4.11 -20.99
CA SER A 284 5.87 4.86 -20.32
C SER A 284 4.55 4.88 -21.10
N LYS A 285 4.50 4.31 -22.32
CA LYS A 285 3.31 4.16 -23.15
C LYS A 285 2.39 3.00 -22.73
N ASP A 286 2.85 2.04 -21.92
CA ASP A 286 2.04 0.86 -21.58
C ASP A 286 1.05 1.10 -20.41
N TYR A 287 1.10 2.30 -19.82
CA TYR A 287 0.25 2.70 -18.68
C TYR A 287 -0.71 3.86 -19.00
N TYR A 288 -0.77 4.31 -20.26
CA TYR A 288 -1.73 5.34 -20.69
C TYR A 288 -2.71 4.77 -21.71
N ARG A 289 -3.86 4.33 -21.20
CA ARG A 289 -5.15 4.49 -21.86
C ARG A 289 -6.17 4.82 -20.80
#